data_AF-A0A1B6YDN8-F1
#
_entry.id   AF-A0A1B6YDN8-F1
#
_cell.length_a   1.000
_cell.length_b   1.000
_cell.length_c   1.000
_cell.angle_alpha   90.00
_cell.angle_beta   90.00
_cell.angle_gamma   90.00
#
_symmetry.space_group_name_H-M   'P 1'
#
loop_
_entity.id
_entity.type
_entity.pdbx_description
1 polymer ?
#
loop_
_entity_poly.entity_id
_entity_poly.type
_entity_poly.pdbx_seq_one_letter_code
_entity_poly.pdbx_strand_id
1 'polypeptide(L)'
;MKSYQPDFIKPSVFDSEAISSWFTKRGESVQDNFKIRGLNLGFNTEENEEIVEGNRNFLANSISTPISDIAFADQVHGNEIIEVQKGGIYKNIDGFITREKGLALAIQVADCAAVLFGDSKAGVISAVHAGWRGAEAEIVPKAIQKMVSLNADPKDIKVFISPCISQKQFEVGDEVAEKFSDDFVDRKSYSKPHIDIKKFIESQLVNAGILDENIEIHGSCTFSDSDYYSYRRDGKRSGRMMGIIKLNDTV
;
A
#
# COMPACT_ATOMS: atom_id res chain seq x y z
N MET A 1 -2.76 20.64 -23.79
CA MET A 1 -3.11 19.55 -22.84
C MET A 1 -3.16 20.15 -21.46
N LYS A 2 -4.27 20.03 -20.72
CA LYS A 2 -4.28 20.41 -19.29
C LYS A 2 -3.25 19.51 -18.61
N SER A 3 -2.31 20.10 -17.87
CA SER A 3 -1.34 19.39 -17.05
C SER A 3 -2.08 18.72 -15.90
N TYR A 4 -2.72 17.59 -16.18
CA TYR A 4 -3.34 16.78 -15.15
C TYR A 4 -2.22 16.11 -14.36
N GLN A 5 -2.19 16.35 -13.04
CA GLN A 5 -1.38 15.60 -12.10
C GLN A 5 -2.30 14.60 -11.41
N PRO A 6 -1.84 13.37 -11.11
CA PRO A 6 -2.59 12.46 -10.28
C PRO A 6 -2.94 13.13 -8.95
N ASP A 7 -4.16 12.94 -8.47
CA ASP A 7 -4.50 13.31 -7.10
C ASP A 7 -3.83 12.31 -6.16
N PHE A 8 -2.85 12.82 -5.41
CA PHE A 8 -2.05 12.05 -4.48
C PHE A 8 -2.41 12.43 -3.05
N ILE A 9 -2.52 11.43 -2.20
CA ILE A 9 -2.27 11.62 -0.77
C ILE A 9 -0.75 11.60 -0.60
N LYS A 10 -0.21 12.61 0.07
CA LYS A 10 1.19 12.63 0.51
C LYS A 10 1.19 12.45 2.02
N PRO A 11 1.57 11.27 2.54
CA PRO A 11 1.65 11.04 3.97
C PRO A 11 2.57 12.07 4.63
N SER A 12 2.08 12.72 5.66
CA SER A 12 2.80 13.76 6.39
C SER A 12 3.89 13.21 7.30
N VAL A 13 3.76 11.96 7.73
CA VAL A 13 4.71 11.29 8.63
C VAL A 13 6.12 11.23 8.05
N PHE A 14 6.28 11.10 6.72
CA PHE A 14 7.58 11.11 6.05
C PHE A 14 8.07 12.53 5.75
N ASP A 15 8.20 13.34 6.79
CA ASP A 15 8.63 14.75 6.77
C ASP A 15 10.14 14.99 6.50
N SER A 16 10.82 14.04 5.84
CA SER A 16 12.27 14.11 5.62
C SER A 16 12.61 14.29 4.14
N GLU A 17 13.66 15.04 3.83
CA GLU A 17 14.19 15.14 2.46
C GLU A 17 14.71 13.79 1.92
N ALA A 18 15.00 12.83 2.81
CA ALA A 18 15.50 11.52 2.44
C ALA A 18 14.43 10.58 1.88
N ILE A 19 13.15 10.79 2.19
CA ILE A 19 12.08 9.86 1.84
C ILE A 19 10.91 10.62 1.23
N SER A 20 10.51 10.23 0.02
CA SER A 20 9.26 10.69 -0.59
C SER A 20 8.23 9.57 -0.57
N SER A 21 6.95 9.91 -0.41
CA SER A 21 5.89 8.92 -0.48
C SER A 21 4.59 9.48 -1.04
N TRP A 22 3.78 8.60 -1.61
CA TRP A 22 2.53 8.91 -2.26
C TRP A 22 1.55 7.75 -2.09
N PHE A 23 0.26 8.06 -2.10
CA PHE A 23 -0.79 7.11 -2.38
C PHE A 23 -1.70 7.66 -3.47
N THR A 24 -1.90 6.88 -4.54
CA THR A 24 -2.75 7.31 -5.66
C THR A 24 -4.21 7.17 -5.31
N LYS A 25 -5.03 8.15 -5.71
CA LYS A 25 -6.49 7.96 -5.80
C LYS A 25 -6.88 7.36 -7.14
N ARG A 26 -8.16 7.01 -7.28
CA ARG A 26 -8.76 6.59 -8.56
C ARG A 26 -8.62 7.67 -9.63
N GLY A 27 -8.96 8.92 -9.31
CA GLY A 27 -8.89 10.05 -10.24
C GLY A 27 -9.64 9.85 -11.57
N GLU A 28 -9.35 10.72 -12.52
CA GLU A 28 -9.83 10.61 -13.90
C GLU A 28 -8.93 9.72 -14.76
N SER A 29 -9.50 9.17 -15.84
CA SER A 29 -8.74 8.42 -16.83
C SER A 29 -7.78 9.35 -17.59
N VAL A 30 -6.57 8.88 -17.84
CA VAL A 30 -5.53 9.62 -18.58
C VAL A 30 -5.23 9.02 -19.95
N GLN A 31 -5.91 7.92 -20.28
CA GLN A 31 -5.86 7.22 -21.56
C GLN A 31 -7.29 7.15 -22.13
N ASP A 32 -7.41 7.00 -23.45
CA ASP A 32 -8.68 6.77 -24.13
C ASP A 32 -8.99 5.26 -24.22
N ASN A 33 -10.24 4.89 -24.58
CA ASN A 33 -10.67 3.50 -24.78
C ASN A 33 -10.45 2.55 -23.59
N PHE A 34 -10.42 3.09 -22.37
CA PHE A 34 -10.32 2.31 -21.14
C PHE A 34 -11.60 1.49 -20.86
N LYS A 35 -11.44 0.32 -20.26
CA LYS A 35 -12.54 -0.48 -19.70
C LYS A 35 -12.82 -0.12 -18.25
N ILE A 36 -11.78 0.29 -17.50
CA ILE A 36 -11.86 0.66 -16.09
C ILE A 36 -11.63 2.16 -15.96
N ARG A 37 -12.66 2.89 -15.50
CA ARG A 37 -12.58 4.36 -15.36
C ARG A 37 -11.60 4.79 -14.27
N GLY A 38 -10.71 5.73 -14.60
CA GLY A 38 -9.73 6.33 -13.70
C GLY A 38 -8.29 5.90 -14.01
N LEU A 39 -7.37 6.24 -13.13
CA LEU A 39 -5.97 5.85 -13.17
C LEU A 39 -5.79 4.42 -12.62
N ASN A 40 -6.19 3.42 -13.41
CA ASN A 40 -5.95 2.03 -13.06
C ASN A 40 -4.47 1.65 -13.25
N LEU A 41 -3.81 1.28 -12.16
CA LEU A 41 -2.40 0.88 -12.17
C LEU A 41 -2.22 -0.64 -12.08
N GLY A 42 -3.32 -1.41 -12.09
CA GLY A 42 -3.34 -2.84 -11.83
C GLY A 42 -2.99 -3.74 -13.02
N PHE A 43 -1.92 -4.54 -12.94
CA PHE A 43 -1.62 -5.57 -13.97
C PHE A 43 -2.61 -6.74 -13.96
N ASN A 44 -3.26 -7.00 -12.83
CA ASN A 44 -4.18 -8.12 -12.63
C ASN A 44 -5.65 -7.70 -12.74
N THR A 45 -5.96 -6.86 -13.73
CA THR A 45 -7.31 -6.33 -13.98
C THR A 45 -7.81 -6.72 -15.38
N GLU A 46 -9.10 -6.53 -15.68
CA GLU A 46 -9.66 -6.81 -17.01
C GLU A 46 -9.31 -5.74 -18.08
N GLU A 47 -8.46 -4.77 -17.71
CA GLU A 47 -7.99 -3.69 -18.58
C GLU A 47 -6.97 -4.18 -19.61
N ASN A 48 -6.82 -3.44 -20.71
CA ASN A 48 -5.73 -3.65 -21.66
C ASN A 48 -4.38 -3.30 -21.03
N GLU A 49 -3.38 -4.16 -21.22
CA GLU A 49 -2.00 -3.96 -20.75
C GLU A 49 -1.42 -2.62 -21.22
N GLU A 50 -1.64 -2.23 -22.49
CA GLU A 50 -1.17 -0.95 -23.03
C GLU A 50 -1.71 0.27 -22.26
N ILE A 51 -2.97 0.20 -21.79
CA ILE A 51 -3.59 1.25 -20.99
C ILE A 51 -2.96 1.31 -19.59
N VAL A 52 -2.71 0.15 -18.98
CA VAL A 52 -2.07 0.06 -17.66
C VAL A 52 -0.61 0.54 -17.71
N GLU A 53 0.13 0.18 -18.75
CA GLU A 53 1.49 0.67 -19.01
C GLU A 53 1.50 2.19 -19.21
N GLY A 54 0.58 2.71 -20.01
CA GLY A 54 0.39 4.16 -20.19
C GLY A 54 0.10 4.88 -18.87
N ASN A 55 -0.77 4.32 -18.03
CA ASN A 55 -1.08 4.86 -16.70
C ASN A 55 0.13 4.84 -15.76
N ARG A 56 0.95 3.79 -15.81
CA ARG A 56 2.17 3.68 -14.99
C ARG A 56 3.27 4.62 -15.45
N ASN A 57 3.43 4.83 -16.77
CA ASN A 57 4.32 5.87 -17.29
C ASN A 57 3.86 7.27 -16.87
N PHE A 58 2.55 7.52 -16.88
CA PHE A 58 1.99 8.77 -16.35
C PHE A 58 2.27 8.95 -14.86
N LEU A 59 2.11 7.90 -14.04
CA LEU A 59 2.47 7.90 -12.63
C LEU A 59 3.96 8.22 -12.43
N ALA A 60 4.85 7.51 -13.12
CA ALA A 60 6.30 7.64 -13.02
C ALA A 60 6.76 9.09 -13.28
N ASN A 61 6.25 9.70 -14.36
CA ASN A 61 6.50 11.11 -14.67
C ASN A 61 5.99 12.05 -13.57
N SER A 62 4.82 11.76 -13.00
CA SER A 62 4.19 12.60 -11.98
C SER A 62 4.94 12.60 -10.64
N ILE A 63 5.65 11.51 -10.33
CA ILE A 63 6.53 11.41 -9.14
C ILE A 63 8.00 11.66 -9.48
N SER A 64 8.30 12.15 -10.69
CA SER A 64 9.66 12.45 -11.16
C SER A 64 10.64 11.30 -10.92
N THR A 65 10.21 10.08 -11.21
CA THR A 65 11.03 8.87 -11.05
C THR A 65 10.93 8.06 -12.33
N PRO A 66 12.05 7.73 -13.01
CA PRO A 66 12.02 6.89 -14.19
C PRO A 66 11.29 5.58 -13.91
N ILE A 67 10.49 5.08 -14.85
CA ILE A 67 9.76 3.81 -14.66
C ILE A 67 10.71 2.63 -14.40
N SER A 68 11.95 2.70 -14.91
CA SER A 68 13.03 1.73 -14.65
C SER A 68 13.52 1.71 -13.20
N ASP A 69 13.21 2.76 -12.43
CA ASP A 69 13.60 2.95 -11.04
C ASP A 69 12.38 2.82 -10.10
N ILE A 70 11.33 2.12 -10.57
CA ILE A 70 10.18 1.74 -9.75
C ILE A 70 10.08 0.22 -9.70
N ALA A 71 10.17 -0.34 -8.49
CA ALA A 71 9.90 -1.73 -8.21
C ALA A 71 8.39 -1.91 -7.91
N PHE A 72 7.75 -2.81 -8.64
CA PHE A 72 6.34 -3.13 -8.51
C PHE A 72 6.16 -4.58 -8.05
N ALA A 73 5.37 -4.81 -7.00
CA ALA A 73 4.96 -6.16 -6.63
C ALA A 73 3.81 -6.65 -7.50
N ASP A 74 3.88 -7.92 -7.90
CA ASP A 74 2.77 -8.73 -8.39
C ASP A 74 2.36 -9.71 -7.27
N GLN A 75 1.33 -9.27 -6.54
CA GLN A 75 0.94 -9.72 -5.20
C GLN A 75 0.10 -10.99 -5.20
N VAL A 76 0.33 -11.85 -4.20
CA VAL A 76 -0.36 -13.15 -4.05
C VAL A 76 -1.14 -13.28 -2.73
N HIS A 77 -1.25 -12.20 -1.95
CA HIS A 77 -1.88 -12.17 -0.63
C HIS A 77 -1.18 -13.09 0.40
N GLY A 78 0.12 -13.33 0.23
CA GLY A 78 1.00 -14.00 1.19
C GLY A 78 1.70 -13.02 2.12
N ASN A 79 2.84 -13.45 2.66
CA ASN A 79 3.69 -12.64 3.53
C ASN A 79 5.14 -12.55 3.02
N GLU A 80 5.39 -12.83 1.74
CA GLU A 80 6.76 -12.86 1.23
C GLU A 80 7.31 -11.46 0.96
N ILE A 81 8.51 -11.20 1.49
CA ILE A 81 9.19 -9.90 1.42
C ILE A 81 10.62 -10.10 0.93
N ILE A 82 10.96 -9.51 -0.20
CA ILE A 82 12.31 -9.59 -0.78
C ILE A 82 13.04 -8.26 -0.70
N GLU A 83 14.37 -8.31 -0.67
CA GLU A 83 15.19 -7.12 -0.85
C GLU A 83 15.40 -6.87 -2.35
N VAL A 84 15.19 -5.62 -2.80
CA VAL A 84 15.31 -5.24 -4.21
C VAL A 84 16.34 -4.13 -4.40
N GLN A 85 17.07 -4.20 -5.51
CA GLN A 85 18.14 -3.25 -5.83
C GLN A 85 17.93 -2.47 -7.14
N LYS A 86 16.81 -2.71 -7.82
CA LYS A 86 16.48 -2.05 -9.09
C LYS A 86 14.97 -2.06 -9.31
N GLY A 87 14.49 -1.22 -10.22
CA GLY A 87 13.09 -1.27 -10.64
C GLY A 87 12.78 -2.51 -11.49
N GLY A 88 11.49 -2.73 -11.71
CA GLY A 88 10.98 -3.91 -12.40
C GLY A 88 9.74 -4.48 -11.73
N ILE A 89 9.24 -5.59 -12.28
CA ILE A 89 8.06 -6.29 -11.76
C ILE A 89 8.52 -7.56 -11.06
N TYR A 90 8.15 -7.69 -9.79
CA TYR A 90 8.54 -8.80 -8.92
C TYR A 90 7.32 -9.66 -8.60
N LYS A 91 7.33 -10.91 -9.06
CA LYS A 91 6.20 -11.84 -8.93
C LYS A 91 6.20 -12.59 -7.62
N ASN A 92 5.01 -12.95 -7.15
CA ASN A 92 4.79 -13.81 -5.99
C ASN A 92 5.35 -13.24 -4.68
N ILE A 93 5.28 -11.91 -4.52
CA ILE A 93 5.67 -11.22 -3.29
C ILE A 93 4.56 -10.28 -2.86
N ASP A 94 4.44 -10.04 -1.55
CA ASP A 94 3.47 -9.09 -1.00
C ASP A 94 4.16 -7.92 -0.31
N GLY A 95 5.49 -7.92 -0.25
CA GLY A 95 6.24 -6.76 0.20
C GLY A 95 7.65 -6.81 -0.30
N PHE A 96 8.34 -5.69 -0.12
CA PHE A 96 9.76 -5.62 -0.42
C PHE A 96 10.41 -4.47 0.34
N ILE A 97 11.74 -4.51 0.37
CA ILE A 97 12.59 -3.61 1.16
C ILE A 97 13.78 -3.19 0.30
N THR A 98 14.30 -1.98 0.52
CA THR A 98 15.52 -1.53 -0.15
C THR A 98 16.29 -0.51 0.68
N ARG A 99 17.58 -0.38 0.35
CA ARG A 99 18.46 0.74 0.74
C ARG A 99 18.99 1.51 -0.47
N GLU A 100 18.57 1.14 -1.69
CA GLU A 100 18.99 1.81 -2.91
C GLU A 100 18.33 3.18 -3.01
N LYS A 101 19.16 4.22 -3.07
CA LYS A 101 18.69 5.58 -3.33
C LYS A 101 18.21 5.70 -4.78
N GLY A 102 17.26 6.58 -5.01
CA GLY A 102 16.58 6.75 -6.29
C GLY A 102 15.49 5.71 -6.57
N LEU A 103 15.48 4.56 -5.88
CA LEU A 103 14.52 3.48 -6.09
C LEU A 103 13.19 3.74 -5.35
N ALA A 104 12.08 3.63 -6.08
CA ALA A 104 10.73 3.68 -5.53
C ALA A 104 10.12 2.28 -5.41
N LEU A 105 9.38 2.06 -4.33
CA LEU A 105 8.66 0.83 -4.04
C LEU A 105 7.16 1.04 -4.17
N ALA A 106 6.48 0.26 -5.00
CA ALA A 106 5.05 0.39 -5.29
C ALA A 106 4.25 -0.90 -5.00
N ILE A 107 3.25 -0.76 -4.12
CA ILE A 107 2.28 -1.80 -3.72
C ILE A 107 0.90 -1.45 -4.25
N GLN A 108 0.21 -2.39 -4.88
CA GLN A 108 -1.09 -2.21 -5.52
C GLN A 108 -2.22 -2.60 -4.59
N VAL A 109 -3.27 -1.79 -4.50
CA VAL A 109 -4.42 -2.10 -3.63
C VAL A 109 -5.76 -1.69 -4.21
N ALA A 110 -6.79 -2.42 -3.80
CA ALA A 110 -8.18 -2.00 -3.77
C ALA A 110 -8.81 -2.73 -2.59
N ASP A 111 -9.16 -1.99 -1.53
CA ASP A 111 -9.59 -2.46 -0.20
C ASP A 111 -8.52 -2.98 0.77
N CYS A 112 -7.48 -3.68 0.32
CA CYS A 112 -6.34 -4.01 1.19
C CYS A 112 -5.53 -2.77 1.57
N ALA A 113 -4.78 -2.84 2.68
CA ALA A 113 -3.88 -1.75 3.07
C ALA A 113 -2.54 -1.86 2.33
N ALA A 114 -2.06 -0.74 1.79
CA ALA A 114 -0.64 -0.56 1.53
C ALA A 114 -0.02 0.06 2.79
N VAL A 115 0.99 -0.61 3.35
CA VAL A 115 1.72 -0.12 4.52
C VAL A 115 3.12 0.25 4.08
N LEU A 116 3.47 1.52 4.23
CA LEU A 116 4.75 2.08 3.83
C LEU A 116 5.58 2.33 5.08
N PHE A 117 6.86 2.00 5.04
CA PHE A 117 7.79 2.12 6.16
C PHE A 117 9.05 2.85 5.71
N GLY A 118 9.57 3.73 6.55
CA GLY A 118 10.79 4.45 6.27
C GLY A 118 11.57 4.79 7.53
N ASP A 119 12.85 4.44 7.56
CA ASP A 119 13.82 4.94 8.52
C ASP A 119 14.85 5.77 7.74
N SER A 120 14.75 7.09 7.87
CA SER A 120 15.63 8.03 7.17
C SER A 120 17.06 8.02 7.71
N LYS A 121 17.29 7.58 8.96
CA LYS A 121 18.62 7.52 9.57
C LYS A 121 19.38 6.28 9.08
N ALA A 122 18.70 5.13 9.06
CA ALA A 122 19.28 3.88 8.54
C ALA A 122 19.35 3.84 7.00
N GLY A 123 18.55 4.70 6.33
CA GLY A 123 18.46 4.77 4.87
C GLY A 123 17.81 3.51 4.32
N VAL A 124 16.68 3.10 4.91
CA VAL A 124 15.94 1.90 4.51
C VAL A 124 14.45 2.20 4.43
N ILE A 125 13.83 1.71 3.37
CA ILE A 125 12.38 1.80 3.16
C ILE A 125 11.81 0.42 2.86
N SER A 126 10.55 0.22 3.22
CA SER A 126 9.77 -0.97 2.85
C SER A 126 8.36 -0.58 2.45
N ALA A 127 7.77 -1.38 1.57
CA ALA A 127 6.36 -1.30 1.24
C ALA A 127 5.77 -2.71 1.25
N VAL A 128 4.64 -2.89 1.93
CA VAL A 128 3.94 -4.18 1.99
C VAL A 128 2.44 -4.06 1.74
N HIS A 129 1.88 -5.12 1.20
CA HIS A 129 0.46 -5.35 0.99
C HIS A 129 -0.12 -6.13 2.15
N ALA A 130 -0.86 -5.44 3.02
CA ALA A 130 -1.53 -6.03 4.16
C ALA A 130 -3.03 -6.17 3.86
N GLY A 131 -3.37 -7.16 3.03
CA GLY A 131 -4.72 -7.75 3.04
C GLY A 131 -4.91 -8.65 4.27
N TRP A 132 -6.12 -9.14 4.53
CA TRP A 132 -6.38 -9.93 5.74
C TRP A 132 -5.48 -11.16 5.89
N ARG A 133 -5.18 -11.86 4.78
CA ARG A 133 -4.28 -13.03 4.78
C ARG A 133 -2.84 -12.64 5.11
N GLY A 134 -2.33 -11.58 4.48
CA GLY A 134 -0.96 -11.12 4.72
C GLY A 134 -0.78 -10.55 6.12
N ALA A 135 -1.76 -9.79 6.60
CA ALA A 135 -1.75 -9.25 7.96
C ALA A 135 -1.78 -10.36 9.01
N GLU A 136 -2.68 -11.34 8.87
CA GLU A 136 -2.74 -12.51 9.76
C GLU A 136 -1.45 -13.34 9.69
N ALA A 137 -0.86 -13.49 8.51
CA ALA A 137 0.45 -14.11 8.32
C ALA A 137 1.64 -13.20 8.69
N GLU A 138 1.40 -12.16 9.49
CA GLU A 138 2.41 -11.29 10.09
C GLU A 138 3.35 -10.58 9.09
N ILE A 139 2.85 -10.18 7.92
CA ILE A 139 3.66 -9.44 6.93
C ILE A 139 4.23 -8.13 7.50
N VAL A 140 3.47 -7.45 8.37
CA VAL A 140 3.86 -6.17 8.97
C VAL A 140 5.01 -6.35 9.99
N PRO A 141 4.91 -7.24 10.99
CA PRO A 141 6.05 -7.58 11.84
C PRO A 141 7.27 -8.08 11.05
N LYS A 142 7.07 -8.91 10.02
CA LYS A 142 8.15 -9.41 9.15
C LYS A 142 8.88 -8.27 8.41
N ALA A 143 8.16 -7.23 7.98
CA ALA A 143 8.76 -6.05 7.34
C ALA A 143 9.66 -5.29 8.31
N ILE A 144 9.18 -5.04 9.53
CA ILE A 144 9.94 -4.36 10.58
C ILE A 144 11.19 -5.16 10.93
N GLN A 145 11.09 -6.48 11.13
CA GLN A 145 12.24 -7.34 11.40
C GLN A 145 13.29 -7.27 10.28
N LYS A 146 12.87 -7.24 9.02
CA LYS A 146 13.79 -7.05 7.88
C LYS A 146 14.45 -5.68 7.89
N MET A 147 13.72 -4.61 8.19
CA MET A 147 14.30 -3.27 8.35
C MET A 147 15.33 -3.22 9.49
N VAL A 148 15.02 -3.83 10.64
CA VAL A 148 15.95 -3.93 11.78
C VAL A 148 17.21 -4.73 11.40
N SER A 149 17.08 -5.79 10.61
CA SER A 149 18.24 -6.53 10.09
C SER A 149 19.14 -5.68 9.18
N LEU A 150 18.59 -4.59 8.63
CA LEU A 150 19.30 -3.57 7.84
C LEU A 150 19.67 -2.33 8.65
N ASN A 151 19.71 -2.46 9.99
CA ASN A 151 20.08 -1.44 10.98
C ASN A 151 19.04 -0.32 11.20
N ALA A 152 17.78 -0.52 10.82
CA ALA A 152 16.72 0.36 11.30
C ALA A 152 16.49 0.22 12.81
N ASP A 153 16.10 1.31 13.46
CA ASP A 153 15.59 1.27 14.84
C ASP A 153 14.06 1.40 14.79
N PRO A 154 13.26 0.50 15.40
CA PRO A 154 11.81 0.64 15.46
C PRO A 154 11.32 2.02 15.96
N LYS A 155 12.09 2.69 16.81
CA LYS A 155 11.78 4.04 17.30
C LYS A 155 11.96 5.14 16.26
N ASP A 156 12.74 4.88 15.20
CA ASP A 156 13.01 5.80 14.11
C ASP A 156 12.23 5.43 12.83
N ILE A 157 11.65 4.24 12.76
CA ILE A 157 10.77 3.82 11.66
C ILE A 157 9.47 4.61 11.71
N LYS A 158 9.20 5.32 10.61
CA LYS A 158 7.93 5.99 10.32
C LYS A 158 7.06 5.12 9.44
N VAL A 159 5.75 5.12 9.68
CA VAL A 159 4.81 4.22 9.01
C VAL A 159 3.56 4.96 8.56
N PHE A 160 3.14 4.67 7.34
CA PHE A 160 1.84 5.10 6.80
C PHE A 160 0.97 3.90 6.44
N ILE A 161 -0.26 3.89 6.94
CA ILE A 161 -1.32 2.97 6.52
C ILE A 161 -2.25 3.70 5.56
N SER A 162 -2.31 3.21 4.32
CA SER A 162 -3.11 3.80 3.26
C SER A 162 -4.63 3.77 3.49
N PRO A 163 -5.43 4.51 2.71
CA PRO A 163 -6.84 4.21 2.54
C PRO A 163 -7.03 2.71 2.25
N CYS A 164 -7.92 2.07 3.01
CA CYS A 164 -8.30 0.69 2.85
C CYS A 164 -9.74 0.51 3.35
N ILE A 165 -10.30 -0.70 3.27
CA ILE A 165 -11.67 -0.95 3.69
C ILE A 165 -11.84 -0.73 5.20
N SER A 166 -12.90 -0.02 5.60
CA SER A 166 -13.21 0.18 7.02
C SER A 166 -13.90 -1.04 7.61
N GLN A 167 -13.85 -1.19 8.94
CA GLN A 167 -14.57 -2.24 9.67
C GLN A 167 -16.05 -2.31 9.27
N LYS A 168 -16.72 -1.16 9.18
CA LYS A 168 -18.14 -1.08 8.77
C LYS A 168 -18.45 -1.77 7.43
N GLN A 169 -17.49 -1.81 6.51
CA GLN A 169 -17.68 -2.39 5.18
C GLN A 169 -17.00 -3.75 5.01
N PHE A 170 -16.18 -4.18 5.98
CA PHE A 170 -15.40 -5.41 5.86
C PHE A 170 -16.08 -6.61 6.54
N GLU A 171 -17.27 -6.94 6.04
CA GLU A 171 -17.98 -8.17 6.42
C GLU A 171 -17.23 -9.39 5.89
N VAL A 172 -17.07 -10.41 6.74
CA VAL A 172 -16.41 -11.69 6.43
C VAL A 172 -17.24 -12.88 6.92
N GLY A 173 -16.84 -14.10 6.55
CA GLY A 173 -17.35 -15.32 7.15
C GLY A 173 -16.69 -15.60 8.51
N ASP A 174 -17.33 -16.45 9.32
CA ASP A 174 -16.82 -16.85 10.64
C ASP A 174 -15.42 -17.48 10.55
N GLU A 175 -15.14 -18.22 9.48
CA GLU A 175 -13.85 -18.87 9.24
C GLU A 175 -12.69 -17.88 9.09
N VAL A 176 -12.98 -16.66 8.61
CA VAL A 176 -11.98 -15.58 8.54
C VAL A 176 -11.91 -14.87 9.87
N ALA A 177 -13.05 -14.60 10.51
CA ALA A 177 -13.12 -13.89 11.78
C ALA A 177 -12.42 -14.65 12.93
N GLU A 178 -12.47 -15.98 12.94
CA GLU A 178 -11.78 -16.83 13.92
C GLU A 178 -10.24 -16.72 13.88
N LYS A 179 -9.67 -16.16 12.81
CA LYS A 179 -8.23 -15.93 12.68
C LYS A 179 -7.76 -14.65 13.39
N PHE A 180 -8.68 -13.83 13.89
CA PHE A 180 -8.38 -12.55 14.54
C PHE A 180 -8.87 -12.58 15.99
N SER A 181 -8.18 -11.85 16.87
CA SER A 181 -8.67 -11.62 18.24
C SER A 181 -10.01 -10.87 18.23
N ASP A 182 -10.88 -11.15 19.20
CA ASP A 182 -12.17 -10.48 19.38
C ASP A 182 -12.06 -8.95 19.49
N ASP A 183 -10.90 -8.42 19.90
CA ASP A 183 -10.62 -6.97 19.96
C ASP A 183 -10.68 -6.26 18.59
N PHE A 184 -10.61 -7.03 17.50
CA PHE A 184 -10.63 -6.54 16.11
C PHE A 184 -11.85 -7.03 15.32
N VAL A 185 -12.75 -7.79 15.94
CA VAL A 185 -13.92 -8.37 15.27
C VAL A 185 -15.20 -7.86 15.91
N ASP A 186 -16.02 -7.15 15.13
CA ASP A 186 -17.38 -6.81 15.52
C ASP A 186 -18.33 -7.95 15.13
N ARG A 187 -18.80 -8.68 16.14
CA ARG A 187 -19.79 -9.76 16.02
C ARG A 187 -21.18 -9.35 16.50
N LYS A 188 -21.36 -8.11 16.97
CA LYS A 188 -22.56 -7.67 17.69
C LYS A 188 -23.38 -6.66 16.90
N SER A 189 -22.75 -5.79 16.13
CA SER A 189 -23.45 -4.70 15.44
C SER A 189 -24.04 -5.10 14.08
N TYR A 190 -23.66 -6.26 13.53
CA TYR A 190 -24.01 -6.70 12.18
C TYR A 190 -24.47 -8.17 12.18
N SER A 191 -25.14 -8.59 11.09
CA SER A 191 -25.61 -9.97 10.92
C SER A 191 -24.50 -10.99 10.73
N LYS A 192 -23.31 -10.54 10.32
CA LYS A 192 -22.09 -11.34 10.14
C LYS A 192 -20.92 -10.62 10.79
N PRO A 193 -19.78 -11.30 11.03
CA PRO A 193 -18.60 -10.65 11.59
C PRO A 193 -18.01 -9.57 10.67
N HIS A 194 -17.53 -8.49 11.26
CA HIS A 194 -16.80 -7.42 10.58
C HIS A 194 -15.42 -7.23 11.19
N ILE A 195 -14.37 -7.20 10.37
CA ILE A 195 -12.97 -7.07 10.85
C ILE A 195 -12.49 -5.63 10.74
N ASP A 196 -11.90 -5.10 11.81
CA ASP A 196 -11.11 -3.87 11.78
C ASP A 196 -9.65 -4.18 11.41
N ILE A 197 -9.40 -4.24 10.10
CA ILE A 197 -8.06 -4.56 9.60
C ILE A 197 -7.04 -3.44 9.89
N LYS A 198 -7.49 -2.18 9.96
CA LYS A 198 -6.61 -1.04 10.26
C LYS A 198 -6.10 -1.13 11.69
N LYS A 199 -7.01 -1.32 12.64
CA LYS A 199 -6.67 -1.46 14.05
C LYS A 199 -5.83 -2.70 14.32
N PHE A 200 -6.09 -3.80 13.59
CA PHE A 200 -5.25 -4.99 13.68
C PHE A 200 -3.80 -4.71 13.22
N ILE A 201 -3.62 -4.08 12.05
CA ILE A 201 -2.29 -3.69 11.56
C ILE A 201 -1.61 -2.70 12.53
N GLU A 202 -2.33 -1.68 13.01
CA GLU A 202 -1.84 -0.72 14.00
C GLU A 202 -1.31 -1.44 15.25
N SER A 203 -2.05 -2.42 15.78
CA SER A 203 -1.60 -3.19 16.94
C SER A 203 -0.31 -3.96 16.68
N GLN A 204 -0.11 -4.47 15.46
CA GLN A 204 1.14 -5.13 15.08
C GLN A 204 2.32 -4.16 15.06
N LEU A 205 2.10 -2.92 14.59
CA LEU A 205 3.13 -1.86 14.59
C LEU A 205 3.55 -1.50 16.02
N VAL A 206 2.58 -1.22 16.90
CA VAL A 206 2.83 -0.85 18.29
C VAL A 206 3.54 -1.99 19.04
N ASN A 207 3.08 -3.23 18.86
CA ASN A 207 3.71 -4.41 19.48
C ASN A 207 5.15 -4.64 18.98
N ALA A 208 5.47 -4.21 17.76
CA ALA A 208 6.82 -4.28 17.20
C ALA A 208 7.73 -3.11 17.65
N GLY A 209 7.23 -2.20 18.47
CA GLY A 209 7.99 -1.10 19.06
C GLY A 209 8.02 0.18 18.22
N ILE A 210 7.16 0.30 17.19
CA ILE A 210 6.95 1.57 16.50
C ILE A 210 6.24 2.54 17.45
N LEU A 211 6.74 3.76 17.56
CA LEU A 211 6.12 4.79 18.40
C LEU A 211 4.80 5.27 17.78
N ASP A 212 3.78 5.51 18.60
CA ASP A 212 2.45 5.98 18.12
C ASP A 212 2.56 7.25 17.27
N GLU A 213 3.44 8.19 17.65
CA GLU A 213 3.70 9.44 16.91
C GLU A 213 4.32 9.24 15.52
N ASN A 214 4.89 8.05 15.25
CA ASN A 214 5.47 7.68 13.97
C ASN A 214 4.48 6.90 13.08
N ILE A 215 3.23 6.71 13.51
CA ILE A 215 2.21 5.98 12.76
C ILE A 215 1.16 6.97 12.25
N GLU A 216 1.05 7.10 10.93
CA GLU A 216 -0.04 7.82 10.29
C GLU A 216 -1.02 6.83 9.63
N ILE A 217 -2.28 6.87 10.05
CA ILE A 217 -3.35 6.01 9.53
C ILE A 217 -4.36 6.87 8.78
N HIS A 218 -4.53 6.63 7.48
CA HIS A 218 -5.52 7.38 6.72
C HIS A 218 -6.95 6.95 7.05
N GLY A 219 -7.82 7.90 7.41
CA GLY A 219 -9.18 7.63 7.88
C GLY A 219 -10.15 7.09 6.82
N SER A 220 -9.95 7.39 5.54
CA SER A 220 -10.90 7.04 4.46
C SER A 220 -11.15 5.54 4.30
N CYS A 221 -12.38 5.21 3.88
CA CYS A 221 -12.81 3.87 3.52
C CYS A 221 -12.91 3.73 2.00
N THR A 222 -12.12 2.85 1.40
CA THR A 222 -12.10 2.64 -0.07
C THR A 222 -13.45 2.22 -0.64
N PHE A 223 -14.22 1.43 0.10
CA PHE A 223 -15.57 1.02 -0.30
C PHE A 223 -16.57 2.18 -0.33
N SER A 224 -16.59 3.01 0.72
CA SER A 224 -17.60 4.06 0.89
C SER A 224 -17.29 5.35 0.14
N ASP A 225 -16.02 5.59 -0.17
CA ASP A 225 -15.56 6.79 -0.85
C ASP A 225 -15.24 6.50 -2.32
N SER A 226 -15.88 7.25 -3.23
CA SER A 226 -15.78 7.09 -4.68
C SER A 226 -14.44 7.55 -5.28
N ASP A 227 -13.64 8.28 -4.50
CA ASP A 227 -12.28 8.68 -4.85
C ASP A 227 -11.31 7.50 -4.92
N TYR A 228 -11.72 6.32 -4.44
CA TYR A 228 -10.92 5.11 -4.41
C TYR A 228 -11.57 3.98 -5.19
N TYR A 229 -10.75 3.11 -5.76
CA TYR A 229 -11.20 1.80 -6.20
C TYR A 229 -11.49 0.89 -5.00
N SER A 230 -12.50 0.03 -5.15
CA SER A 230 -12.86 -0.98 -4.17
C SER A 230 -13.28 -2.25 -4.91
N TYR A 231 -12.56 -3.34 -4.66
CA TYR A 231 -12.89 -4.65 -5.21
C TYR A 231 -14.19 -5.17 -4.60
N ARG A 232 -14.42 -4.94 -3.31
CA ARG A 232 -15.64 -5.29 -2.58
C ARG A 232 -16.87 -4.60 -3.18
N ARG A 233 -16.74 -3.39 -3.70
CA ARG A 233 -17.82 -2.64 -4.36
C ARG A 233 -17.99 -3.01 -5.83
N ASP A 234 -16.89 -3.00 -6.59
CA ASP A 234 -16.94 -2.99 -8.06
C ASP A 234 -16.55 -4.35 -8.69
N GLY A 235 -16.06 -5.29 -7.87
CA GLY A 235 -15.62 -6.62 -8.31
C GLY A 235 -14.53 -6.55 -9.37
N LYS A 236 -14.69 -7.33 -10.45
CA LYS A 236 -13.73 -7.37 -11.57
C LYS A 236 -13.55 -6.03 -12.30
N ARG A 237 -14.50 -5.10 -12.16
CA ARG A 237 -14.43 -3.75 -12.75
C ARG A 237 -13.61 -2.76 -11.90
N SER A 238 -13.12 -3.18 -10.73
CA SER A 238 -12.26 -2.36 -9.89
C SER A 238 -10.85 -2.27 -10.45
N GLY A 239 -10.32 -1.05 -10.59
CA GLY A 239 -8.90 -0.81 -10.80
C GLY A 239 -8.07 -1.04 -9.54
N ARG A 240 -6.79 -0.67 -9.59
CA ARG A 240 -5.88 -0.65 -8.43
C ARG A 240 -5.25 0.72 -8.25
N MET A 241 -5.26 1.20 -7.00
CA MET A 241 -4.41 2.29 -6.54
C MET A 241 -3.02 1.76 -6.18
N MET A 242 -2.07 2.65 -5.88
CA MET A 242 -0.76 2.29 -5.36
C MET A 242 -0.36 3.11 -4.15
N GLY A 243 0.19 2.45 -3.14
CA GLY A 243 1.07 3.07 -2.15
C GLY A 243 2.51 3.02 -2.65
N ILE A 244 3.20 4.15 -2.59
CA ILE A 244 4.53 4.34 -3.17
C ILE A 244 5.42 5.01 -2.14
N ILE A 245 6.63 4.48 -1.93
CA ILE A 245 7.66 5.10 -1.09
C ILE A 245 9.01 5.04 -1.81
N LYS A 246 9.77 6.13 -1.76
CA LYS A 246 11.05 6.28 -2.46
C LYS A 246 12.10 6.77 -1.49
N LEU A 247 13.28 6.16 -1.56
CA LEU A 247 14.47 6.65 -0.89
C LEU A 247 15.13 7.64 -1.85
N ASN A 248 15.14 8.92 -1.52
CA ASN A 248 15.65 9.96 -2.40
C ASN A 248 17.18 9.90 -2.49
N ASP A 249 17.72 10.36 -3.62
CA ASP A 249 19.12 10.72 -3.70
C ASP A 249 19.34 11.92 -2.77
N THR A 250 20.12 11.73 -1.71
CA THR A 250 20.58 12.86 -0.89
C THR A 250 21.49 13.72 -1.77
N VAL A 251 21.13 14.99 -1.94
CA VAL A 251 21.95 16.03 -2.58
C VAL A 251 23.28 16.18 -1.84
#